data_AF-A0A7S1MF45-F1
#
_entry.id   AF-A0A7S1MF45-F1
#
_cell.length_a   1.000
_cell.length_b   1.000
_cell.length_c   1.000
_cell.angle_alpha   90.00
_cell.angle_beta   90.00
_cell.angle_gamma   90.00
#
_symmetry.space_group_name_H-M   'P 1'
#
loop_
_entity.id
_entity.type
_entity.pdbx_description
1 polymer ?
#
loop_
_entity_poly.entity_id
_entity_poly.type
_entity_poly.pdbx_seq_one_letter_code
_entity_poly.pdbx_strand_id
1 'polypeptide(L)'
;ALRRHVAQPSACPLVVPTALDRAVTDLIPDTAIALQSAAKCPILVHFRDVPAPPPNDDENDDDDDNQEAHHRQSRDATANSKPRKAMAIFKYGDDCRQDQLALQIIRSFQRTFERLGIPCFLFPYHVVTVAQQCGVIECVPDTKSRDQVGKLVEGNLYDFFVATYGPPHTKPFQRARRNFIRSMAAYSVASHLLNIKDRHNGNILLTGEGHLVHIDF
;
A
#
# COMPACT_ATOMS: atom_id res chain seq x y z
N ALA A 1 17.75 24.34 22.84
CA ALA A 1 17.56 23.75 24.18
C ALA A 1 16.13 23.24 24.33
N LEU A 2 15.81 22.08 23.74
CA LEU A 2 14.57 21.36 23.97
C LEU A 2 14.92 19.87 24.13
N ARG A 3 15.56 19.56 25.27
CA ARG A 3 15.53 18.22 25.84
C ARG A 3 14.45 18.25 26.92
N ARG A 4 13.29 17.67 26.64
CA ARG A 4 12.48 17.06 27.70
C ARG A 4 12.55 15.56 27.47
N HIS A 5 13.36 14.91 28.29
CA HIS A 5 13.23 13.49 28.56
C HIS A 5 11.81 13.25 29.09
N VAL A 6 10.94 12.78 28.21
CA VAL A 6 9.74 12.07 28.63
C VAL A 6 10.22 10.67 28.97
N ALA A 7 10.18 10.32 30.26
CA ALA A 7 10.25 8.93 30.67
C ALA A 7 9.10 8.21 29.93
N GLN A 8 9.43 7.31 29.01
CA GLN A 8 8.43 6.55 28.27
C GLN A 8 7.79 5.56 29.27
N PRO A 9 6.50 5.68 29.61
CA PRO A 9 5.76 4.53 30.13
C PRO A 9 5.88 3.44 29.04
N SER A 10 5.99 2.17 29.38
CA SER A 10 6.04 1.01 28.46
C SER A 10 5.14 1.25 27.23
N ALA A 11 5.71 1.85 26.18
CA ALA A 11 4.91 2.61 25.24
C ALA A 11 4.42 1.66 24.18
N CYS A 12 3.09 1.50 24.10
CA CYS A 12 2.46 0.84 22.98
C CYS A 12 3.07 1.42 21.68
N PRO A 13 3.60 0.57 20.78
CA PRO A 13 4.28 1.05 19.59
C PRO A 13 3.33 1.92 18.76
N LEU A 14 3.81 3.07 18.28
CA LEU A 14 3.04 3.89 17.35
C LEU A 14 2.98 3.15 16.00
N VAL A 15 1.79 2.69 15.61
CA VAL A 15 1.58 1.98 14.33
C VAL A 15 0.74 2.82 13.37
N VAL A 16 0.87 2.57 12.07
CA VAL A 16 -0.06 3.10 11.07
C VAL A 16 -1.23 2.12 10.93
N PRO A 17 -2.50 2.57 10.92
CA PRO A 17 -3.65 1.66 10.87
C PRO A 17 -3.66 0.67 9.70
N THR A 18 -2.99 1.01 8.59
CA THR A 18 -2.84 0.17 7.41
C THR A 18 -1.71 -0.88 7.52
N ALA A 19 -0.89 -0.83 8.57
CA ALA A 19 0.24 -1.73 8.83
C ALA A 19 0.45 -1.93 10.35
N LEU A 20 -0.41 -2.73 10.98
CA LEU A 20 -0.41 -2.96 12.44
C LEU A 20 0.78 -3.79 12.93
N ASP A 21 1.41 -4.56 12.04
CA ASP A 21 2.58 -5.39 12.31
C ASP A 21 3.89 -4.58 12.33
N ARG A 22 3.83 -3.25 12.23
CA ARG A 22 5.00 -2.38 12.12
C ARG A 22 4.90 -1.12 12.97
N ALA A 23 5.95 -0.86 13.74
CA ALA A 23 6.09 0.32 14.58
C ALA A 23 6.85 1.43 13.84
N VAL A 24 6.27 2.63 13.81
CA VAL A 24 6.87 3.84 13.27
C VAL A 24 7.97 4.31 14.22
N THR A 25 9.18 4.50 13.69
CA THR A 25 10.34 4.97 14.47
C THR A 25 10.64 6.44 14.23
N ASP A 26 10.46 6.92 12.99
CA ASP A 26 10.79 8.29 12.59
C ASP A 26 9.89 8.78 11.45
N LEU A 27 9.59 10.07 11.43
CA LEU A 27 9.04 10.74 10.25
C LEU A 27 10.17 11.24 9.34
N ILE A 28 9.87 11.44 8.05
CA ILE A 28 10.77 12.10 7.09
C ILE A 28 10.08 13.37 6.58
N PRO A 29 10.12 14.48 7.34
CA PRO A 29 9.26 15.65 7.12
C PRO A 29 9.40 16.27 5.73
N ASP A 30 10.62 16.36 5.22
CA ASP A 30 10.94 17.04 3.94
C ASP A 30 10.40 16.31 2.70
N THR A 31 9.75 15.16 2.89
CA THR A 31 9.20 14.33 1.81
C THR A 31 7.68 14.30 1.80
N ALA A 32 7.03 15.12 2.62
CA ALA A 32 5.58 15.24 2.61
C ALA A 32 5.10 15.93 1.34
N ILE A 33 4.08 15.36 0.69
CA ILE A 33 3.55 15.87 -0.58
C ILE A 33 2.04 16.07 -0.43
N ALA A 34 1.58 17.28 -0.70
CA ALA A 34 0.16 17.57 -0.92
C ALA A 34 -0.27 17.00 -2.27
N LEU A 35 -1.19 16.04 -2.27
CA LEU A 35 -1.72 15.44 -3.49
C LEU A 35 -2.88 16.28 -4.02
N GLN A 36 -2.97 16.42 -5.34
CA GLN A 36 -4.09 17.11 -5.99
C GLN A 36 -5.33 16.21 -5.95
N SER A 37 -6.40 16.64 -5.27
CA SER A 37 -7.67 15.91 -5.19
C SER A 37 -8.86 16.84 -5.03
N ALA A 38 -9.34 17.42 -6.13
CA ALA A 38 -10.50 18.33 -6.16
C ALA A 38 -10.41 19.42 -5.05
N ALA A 39 -11.43 19.56 -4.20
CA ALA A 39 -11.50 20.56 -3.12
C ALA A 39 -10.80 20.15 -1.81
N LYS A 40 -10.12 18.99 -1.77
CA LYS A 40 -9.48 18.43 -0.58
C LYS A 40 -7.98 18.23 -0.83
N CYS A 41 -7.20 18.14 0.24
CA CYS A 41 -5.75 18.00 0.16
C CYS A 41 -5.26 16.78 0.95
N PRO A 42 -5.28 15.58 0.35
CA PRO A 42 -4.62 14.41 0.92
C PRO A 42 -3.12 14.66 1.04
N ILE A 43 -2.52 14.20 2.14
CA ILE A 43 -1.08 14.37 2.39
C ILE A 43 -0.42 13.01 2.36
N LEU A 44 0.52 12.82 1.44
CA LEU A 44 1.43 11.69 1.44
C LEU A 44 2.58 11.98 2.40
N VAL A 45 2.82 11.10 3.35
CA VAL A 45 3.91 11.22 4.34
C VAL A 45 4.81 10.00 4.26
N HIS A 46 6.13 10.21 4.24
CA HIS A 46 7.09 9.13 4.41
C HIS A 46 7.57 9.04 5.85
N PHE A 47 7.84 7.82 6.28
CA PHE A 47 8.33 7.50 7.62
C PHE A 47 9.23 6.27 7.57
N ARG A 48 9.91 5.99 8.68
CA ARG A 48 10.65 4.75 8.89
C ARG A 48 9.88 3.86 9.85
N ASP A 49 9.84 2.57 9.54
CA ASP A 49 9.20 1.57 10.38
C ASP A 49 10.11 0.35 10.62
N VAL A 50 9.88 -0.33 11.74
CA VAL A 50 10.46 -1.63 12.10
C VAL A 50 9.31 -2.61 12.38
N PRO A 51 9.51 -3.93 12.32
CA PRO A 51 8.48 -4.88 12.75
C PRO A 51 8.10 -4.55 14.21
N ALA A 52 6.80 -4.50 14.48
CA ALA A 52 6.29 -4.24 15.81
C ALA A 52 6.61 -5.43 16.73
N PRO A 53 6.88 -5.19 18.02
CA PRO A 53 6.95 -6.29 18.98
C PRO A 53 5.62 -7.05 18.99
N PRO A 54 5.63 -8.37 19.26
CA PRO A 54 4.41 -9.11 19.47
C PRO A 54 3.58 -8.42 20.57
N PRO A 55 2.24 -8.46 20.49
CA PRO A 55 1.41 -7.98 21.59
C PRO A 55 1.85 -8.68 22.88
N ASN A 56 1.94 -7.95 23.98
CA ASN A 56 2.12 -8.56 25.28
C ASN A 56 0.83 -9.31 25.61
N ASP A 57 0.85 -10.63 25.47
CA ASP A 57 -0.20 -11.49 26.01
C ASP A 57 0.02 -11.62 27.54
N ASP A 58 -0.06 -10.51 28.28
CA ASP A 58 0.11 -10.45 29.74
C ASP A 58 -1.12 -11.02 30.49
N GLU A 59 -1.84 -12.02 29.94
CA GLU A 59 -3.06 -12.57 30.56
C GLU A 59 -3.09 -14.09 30.79
N ASN A 60 -2.02 -14.86 30.58
CA ASN A 60 -1.95 -16.22 31.17
C ASN A 60 -0.51 -16.57 31.56
N ASP A 61 -0.13 -16.23 32.80
CA ASP A 61 0.94 -16.90 33.53
C ASP A 61 0.51 -18.36 33.77
N ASP A 62 0.90 -19.26 32.89
CA ASP A 62 1.06 -20.67 33.20
C ASP A 62 2.41 -21.13 32.63
N ASP A 63 3.31 -21.48 33.55
CA ASP A 63 4.72 -21.87 33.38
C ASP A 63 5.00 -22.81 32.17
N ASP A 64 5.66 -22.31 31.12
CA ASP A 64 6.37 -23.14 30.15
C ASP A 64 7.66 -22.45 29.65
N ASP A 65 8.81 -22.87 30.20
CA ASP A 65 10.17 -22.38 29.91
C ASP A 65 10.51 -22.36 28.40
N ASN A 66 9.78 -23.11 27.58
CA ASN A 66 10.03 -23.22 26.14
C ASN A 66 9.46 -22.03 25.33
N GLN A 67 8.47 -21.30 25.86
CA GLN A 67 7.93 -20.09 25.22
C GLN A 67 8.84 -18.87 25.40
N GLU A 68 9.53 -18.76 26.54
CA GLU A 68 10.45 -17.64 26.77
C GLU A 68 11.61 -17.59 25.77
N ALA A 69 12.17 -18.74 25.37
CA ALA A 69 13.30 -18.80 24.45
C ALA A 69 12.93 -18.32 23.04
N HIS A 70 11.76 -18.73 22.53
CA HIS A 70 11.22 -18.26 21.25
C HIS A 70 10.84 -16.78 21.28
N HIS A 71 10.25 -16.32 22.40
CA HIS A 71 9.85 -14.94 22.58
C HIS A 71 11.08 -14.01 22.68
N ARG A 72 12.16 -14.45 23.33
CA ARG A 72 13.46 -13.74 23.38
C ARG A 72 14.13 -13.65 22.00
N GLN A 73 14.14 -14.74 21.21
CA GLN A 73 14.67 -14.71 19.83
C GLN A 73 13.87 -13.78 18.91
N SER A 74 12.53 -13.78 19.02
CA SER A 74 11.66 -12.88 18.25
C SER A 74 11.89 -11.41 18.62
N ARG A 75 12.06 -11.12 19.92
CA ARG A 75 12.40 -9.78 20.45
C ARG A 75 13.79 -9.31 19.99
N ASP A 76 14.79 -10.17 19.98
CA ASP A 76 16.13 -9.83 19.47
C ASP A 76 16.13 -9.59 17.94
N ALA A 77 15.34 -10.37 17.20
CA ALA A 77 15.19 -10.21 15.75
C ALA A 77 14.47 -8.90 15.38
N THR A 78 13.46 -8.49 16.16
CA THR A 78 12.78 -7.19 16.00
C THR A 78 13.70 -6.03 16.36
N ALA A 79 14.45 -6.14 17.46
CA ALA A 79 15.39 -5.12 17.93
C ALA A 79 16.54 -4.86 16.96
N ASN A 80 16.99 -5.88 16.21
CA ASN A 80 18.11 -5.76 15.26
C ASN A 80 17.69 -5.55 13.80
N SER A 81 16.38 -5.33 13.55
CA SER A 81 15.86 -5.11 12.21
C SER A 81 16.24 -3.74 11.66
N LYS A 82 16.65 -3.68 10.39
CA LYS A 82 16.95 -2.40 9.73
C LYS A 82 15.65 -1.63 9.48
N PRO A 83 15.59 -0.33 9.83
CA PRO A 83 14.43 0.51 9.53
C PRO A 83 14.13 0.54 8.03
N ARG A 84 12.87 0.32 7.67
CA ARG A 84 12.39 0.37 6.29
C ARG A 84 11.72 1.72 6.03
N LYS A 85 11.99 2.32 4.87
CA LYS A 85 11.26 3.51 4.43
C LYS A 85 9.87 3.09 3.93
N ALA A 86 8.83 3.65 4.53
CA ALA A 86 7.44 3.42 4.17
C ALA A 86 6.73 4.76 3.93
N MET A 87 5.50 4.69 3.43
CA MET A 87 4.67 5.87 3.17
C MET A 87 3.19 5.53 3.29
N ALA A 88 2.39 6.53 3.67
CA ALA A 88 0.94 6.44 3.73
C ALA A 88 0.34 7.78 3.30
N ILE A 89 -0.91 7.74 2.81
CA ILE A 89 -1.69 8.93 2.49
C ILE A 89 -2.70 9.14 3.61
N PHE A 90 -2.73 10.36 4.13
CA PHE A 90 -3.67 10.81 5.14
C PHE A 90 -4.70 11.72 4.47
N LYS A 91 -5.96 11.29 4.48
CA LYS A 91 -7.10 12.07 3.99
C LYS A 91 -7.86 12.66 5.17
N TYR A 92 -8.07 13.98 5.13
CA TYR A 92 -8.95 14.71 6.06
C TYR A 92 -10.04 15.43 5.26
N GLY A 93 -11.27 15.39 5.78
CA GLY A 93 -12.45 15.94 5.12
C GLY A 93 -13.05 15.02 4.05
N ASP A 94 -12.57 13.77 3.90
CA ASP A 94 -13.02 12.81 2.89
C ASP A 94 -13.54 11.50 3.51
N ASP A 95 -14.64 11.00 2.95
CA ASP A 95 -15.27 9.78 3.44
C ASP A 95 -14.69 8.57 2.69
N CYS A 96 -13.77 7.87 3.35
CA CYS A 96 -13.06 6.73 2.76
C CYS A 96 -13.84 5.40 2.88
N ARG A 97 -15.08 5.41 3.37
CA ARG A 97 -15.86 4.16 3.57
C ARG A 97 -16.23 3.50 2.25
N GLN A 98 -16.47 4.29 1.21
CA GLN A 98 -16.74 3.78 -0.15
C GLN A 98 -15.52 3.02 -0.69
N ASP A 99 -14.34 3.65 -0.66
CA ASP A 99 -13.06 3.02 -1.02
C ASP A 99 -12.81 1.74 -0.23
N GLN A 100 -13.01 1.81 1.09
CA GLN A 100 -12.81 0.68 2.00
C GLN A 100 -13.71 -0.50 1.62
N LEU A 101 -14.99 -0.27 1.33
CA LEU A 101 -15.91 -1.31 0.88
C LEU A 101 -15.51 -1.90 -0.48
N ALA A 102 -15.18 -1.04 -1.45
CA ALA A 102 -14.76 -1.48 -2.78
C ALA A 102 -13.54 -2.39 -2.70
N LEU A 103 -12.55 -2.04 -1.88
CA LEU A 103 -11.33 -2.82 -1.68
C LEU A 103 -11.58 -4.18 -1.00
N GLN A 104 -12.53 -4.26 -0.07
CA GLN A 104 -12.95 -5.54 0.52
C GLN A 104 -13.58 -6.48 -0.53
N ILE A 105 -14.38 -5.93 -1.44
CA ILE A 105 -14.98 -6.72 -2.54
C ILE A 105 -13.90 -7.14 -3.54
N ILE A 106 -12.98 -6.24 -3.91
CA ILE A 106 -11.84 -6.55 -4.79
C ILE A 106 -10.97 -7.67 -4.18
N ARG A 107 -10.73 -7.65 -2.87
CA ARG A 107 -10.03 -8.74 -2.15
C ARG A 107 -10.78 -10.06 -2.24
N SER A 108 -12.11 -10.02 -2.24
CA SER A 108 -12.96 -11.20 -2.45
C SER A 108 -12.87 -11.73 -3.88
N PHE A 109 -12.81 -10.86 -4.89
CA PHE A 109 -12.54 -11.24 -6.28
C PHE A 109 -11.17 -11.89 -6.44
N GLN A 110 -10.13 -11.31 -5.84
CA GLN A 110 -8.78 -11.86 -5.85
C GLN A 110 -8.76 -13.31 -5.33
N ARG A 111 -9.32 -13.54 -4.13
CA ARG A 111 -9.43 -14.88 -3.53
C ARG A 111 -10.19 -15.86 -4.43
N THR A 112 -11.22 -15.38 -5.11
CA THR A 112 -12.02 -16.20 -6.04
C THR A 112 -11.20 -16.61 -7.26
N PHE A 113 -10.47 -15.66 -7.87
CA PHE A 113 -9.59 -15.97 -9.01
C PHE A 113 -8.48 -16.95 -8.62
N GLU A 114 -7.87 -16.76 -7.45
CA GLU A 114 -6.85 -17.67 -6.91
C GLU A 114 -7.41 -19.09 -6.73
N ARG A 115 -8.59 -19.23 -6.12
CA ARG A 115 -9.26 -20.52 -5.93
C ARG A 115 -9.60 -21.23 -7.24
N LEU A 116 -9.92 -20.48 -8.29
CA LEU A 116 -10.24 -21.01 -9.61
C LEU A 116 -9.00 -21.23 -10.50
N GLY A 117 -7.80 -20.88 -10.03
CA GLY A 117 -6.57 -20.95 -10.83
C GLY A 117 -6.54 -19.97 -12.00
N ILE A 118 -7.33 -18.89 -11.96
CA ILE A 118 -7.37 -17.87 -13.00
C ILE A 118 -6.20 -16.91 -12.76
N PRO A 119 -5.25 -16.76 -13.71
CA PRO A 119 -4.04 -15.97 -13.51
C PRO A 119 -4.32 -14.46 -13.69
N CYS A 120 -5.18 -13.90 -12.84
CA CYS A 120 -5.51 -12.48 -12.77
C CYS A 120 -4.64 -11.76 -11.73
N PHE A 121 -4.55 -10.43 -11.86
CA PHE A 121 -3.84 -9.59 -10.88
C PHE A 121 -4.76 -8.49 -10.36
N LEU A 122 -4.95 -8.44 -9.05
CA LEU A 122 -5.59 -7.35 -8.33
C LEU A 122 -4.71 -6.97 -7.14
N PHE A 123 -4.65 -5.68 -6.82
CA PHE A 123 -3.90 -5.17 -5.67
C PHE A 123 -4.88 -4.44 -4.72
N PRO A 124 -5.54 -5.16 -3.79
CA PRO A 124 -6.43 -4.54 -2.81
C PRO A 124 -5.60 -3.95 -1.66
N TYR A 125 -5.10 -2.73 -1.87
CA TYR A 125 -4.40 -1.94 -0.85
C TYR A 125 -5.31 -1.64 0.35
N HIS A 126 -4.72 -1.30 1.49
CA HIS A 126 -5.47 -1.03 2.72
C HIS A 126 -5.96 0.40 2.78
N VAL A 127 -7.26 0.55 3.08
CA VAL A 127 -7.89 1.82 3.45
C VAL A 127 -8.55 1.61 4.80
N VAL A 128 -8.17 2.45 5.77
CA VAL A 128 -8.76 2.44 7.11
C VAL A 128 -9.40 3.78 7.37
N THR A 129 -10.72 3.77 7.50
CA THR A 129 -11.49 4.92 7.98
C THR A 129 -11.30 5.02 9.49
N VAL A 130 -10.68 6.10 9.97
CA VAL A 130 -10.40 6.32 11.40
C VAL A 130 -11.46 7.20 12.09
N ALA A 131 -12.16 8.02 11.31
CA ALA A 131 -13.33 8.80 11.74
C ALA A 131 -14.20 9.12 10.51
N GLN A 132 -15.37 9.73 10.70
CA GLN A 132 -16.37 9.96 9.63
C GLN A 132 -15.81 10.64 8.36
N GLN A 133 -14.76 11.47 8.48
CA GLN A 133 -14.12 12.16 7.36
C GLN A 133 -12.59 12.05 7.39
N CYS A 134 -12.08 11.00 8.05
CA CYS A 134 -10.66 10.78 8.21
C CYS A 134 -10.31 9.36 7.73
N GLY A 135 -9.36 9.27 6.81
CA GLY A 135 -8.90 7.99 6.28
C GLY A 135 -7.38 7.92 6.19
N VAL A 136 -6.85 6.73 6.43
CA VAL A 136 -5.45 6.39 6.17
C VAL A 136 -5.42 5.36 5.04
N ILE A 137 -4.64 5.67 4.01
CA ILE A 137 -4.56 4.88 2.78
C ILE A 137 -3.13 4.39 2.60
N GLU A 138 -2.98 3.09 2.36
CA GLU A 138 -1.73 2.47 1.96
C GLU A 138 -1.34 2.92 0.55
N CYS A 139 -0.11 3.38 0.38
CA CYS A 139 0.40 3.69 -0.95
C CYS A 139 0.75 2.41 -1.72
N VAL A 140 0.39 2.38 -3.00
CA VAL A 140 0.82 1.30 -3.90
C VAL A 140 2.29 1.54 -4.28
N PRO A 141 3.20 0.61 -3.96
CA PRO A 141 4.64 0.82 -4.13
C PRO A 141 5.06 0.82 -5.60
N ASP A 142 6.11 1.58 -5.92
CA ASP A 142 6.73 1.66 -7.25
C ASP A 142 5.71 1.86 -8.39
N THR A 143 4.87 2.88 -8.23
CA THR A 143 3.83 3.21 -9.21
C THR A 143 3.95 4.63 -9.74
N LYS A 144 3.42 4.82 -10.94
CA LYS A 144 3.14 6.14 -11.53
C LYS A 144 1.72 6.14 -12.08
N SER A 145 0.99 7.24 -11.97
CA SER A 145 -0.30 7.34 -12.64
C SER A 145 -0.13 7.30 -14.16
N ARG A 146 -1.15 6.83 -14.89
CA ARG A 146 -1.15 6.85 -16.36
C ARG A 146 -0.97 8.27 -16.89
N ASP A 147 -1.49 9.28 -16.19
CA ASP A 147 -1.29 10.69 -16.48
C ASP A 147 0.19 11.10 -16.36
N GLN A 148 0.85 10.73 -15.26
CA GLN A 148 2.29 10.97 -15.09
C GLN A 148 3.12 10.27 -16.15
N VAL A 149 2.78 9.02 -16.49
CA VAL A 149 3.48 8.28 -17.56
C VAL A 149 3.34 9.00 -18.90
N GLY A 150 2.17 9.55 -19.21
CA GLY A 150 1.97 10.34 -20.43
C GLY A 150 2.80 11.63 -20.50
N LYS A 151 3.23 12.16 -19.35
CA LYS A 151 4.13 13.33 -19.26
C LYS A 151 5.62 12.96 -19.38
N LEU A 152 5.97 11.69 -19.18
CA LEU A 152 7.36 11.21 -19.21
C LEU A 152 7.84 10.80 -20.59
N VAL A 153 6.93 10.49 -21.52
CA VAL A 153 7.25 10.02 -22.86
C VAL A 153 6.44 10.83 -23.85
N GLU A 154 7.10 11.43 -24.85
CA GLU A 154 6.48 12.12 -25.99
C GLU A 154 5.87 11.12 -26.99
N GLY A 155 5.01 10.23 -26.49
CA GLY A 155 4.49 9.10 -27.25
C GLY A 155 3.33 8.41 -26.54
N ASN A 156 2.93 7.26 -27.06
CA ASN A 156 1.82 6.50 -26.51
C ASN A 156 2.31 5.51 -25.42
N LEU A 157 1.37 4.78 -24.82
CA LEU A 157 1.70 3.79 -23.79
C LEU A 157 2.61 2.67 -24.29
N TYR A 158 2.48 2.28 -25.56
CA TYR A 158 3.34 1.27 -26.16
C TYR A 158 4.79 1.77 -26.25
N ASP A 159 5.01 3.02 -26.63
CA ASP A 159 6.34 3.63 -26.67
C ASP A 159 6.98 3.68 -25.28
N PHE A 160 6.20 4.00 -24.25
CA PHE A 160 6.65 3.88 -22.85
C PHE A 160 7.07 2.45 -22.49
N PHE A 161 6.31 1.43 -22.92
CA PHE A 161 6.66 0.03 -22.66
C PHE A 161 7.95 -0.38 -23.39
N VAL A 162 8.16 0.08 -24.62
CA VAL A 162 9.39 -0.19 -25.37
C VAL A 162 10.58 0.50 -24.71
N ALA A 163 10.43 1.76 -24.28
CA ALA A 163 11.48 2.51 -23.59
C ALA A 163 11.83 1.91 -22.21
N THR A 164 10.83 1.42 -21.48
CA THR A 164 11.01 0.91 -20.10
C THR A 164 11.45 -0.55 -20.06
N TYR A 165 10.90 -1.41 -20.93
CA TYR A 165 11.09 -2.86 -20.89
C TYR A 165 11.87 -3.42 -22.07
N GLY A 166 12.26 -2.58 -23.03
CA GLY A 166 12.96 -2.95 -24.25
C GLY A 166 12.03 -3.40 -25.38
N PRO A 167 12.59 -3.82 -26.53
CA PRO A 167 11.81 -4.17 -27.71
C PRO A 167 10.80 -5.32 -27.47
N PRO A 168 9.73 -5.41 -28.28
CA PRO A 168 8.64 -6.37 -28.05
C PRO A 168 9.03 -7.85 -27.99
N HIS A 169 10.11 -8.24 -28.67
CA HIS A 169 10.59 -9.62 -28.70
C HIS A 169 11.37 -10.02 -27.43
N THR A 170 11.70 -9.07 -26.57
CA THR A 170 12.50 -9.32 -25.36
C THR A 170 11.66 -9.93 -24.23
N LYS A 171 12.29 -10.78 -23.41
CA LYS A 171 11.62 -11.40 -22.24
C LYS A 171 11.03 -10.36 -21.27
N PRO A 172 11.71 -9.24 -20.92
CA PRO A 172 11.16 -8.25 -20.01
C PRO A 172 9.89 -7.58 -20.55
N PHE A 173 9.88 -7.18 -21.82
CA PHE A 173 8.67 -6.63 -22.45
C PHE A 173 7.52 -7.63 -22.44
N GLN A 174 7.79 -8.90 -22.79
CA GLN A 174 6.76 -9.94 -22.79
C GLN A 174 6.18 -10.19 -21.39
N ARG A 175 7.01 -10.13 -20.35
CA ARG A 175 6.57 -10.22 -18.96
C ARG A 175 5.69 -9.02 -18.58
N ALA A 176 6.15 -7.80 -18.82
CA ALA A 176 5.39 -6.59 -18.52
C ALA A 176 4.05 -6.55 -19.28
N ARG A 177 4.04 -6.93 -20.56
CA ARG A 177 2.82 -7.05 -21.37
C ARG A 177 1.85 -8.06 -20.79
N ARG A 178 2.33 -9.22 -20.32
CA ARG A 178 1.47 -10.22 -19.66
C ARG A 178 0.90 -9.68 -18.35
N ASN A 179 1.72 -9.02 -17.56
CA ASN A 179 1.29 -8.37 -16.31
C ASN A 179 0.20 -7.34 -16.56
N PHE A 180 0.39 -6.49 -17.56
CA PHE A 180 -0.57 -5.50 -18.02
C PHE A 180 -1.92 -6.13 -18.38
N ILE A 181 -1.92 -7.17 -19.24
CA ILE A 181 -3.12 -7.87 -19.67
C ILE A 181 -3.86 -8.50 -18.48
N ARG A 182 -3.13 -9.18 -17.59
CA ARG A 182 -3.71 -9.86 -16.41
C ARG A 182 -4.39 -8.89 -15.45
N SER A 183 -3.75 -7.75 -15.18
CA SER A 183 -4.34 -6.70 -14.36
C SER A 183 -5.50 -5.99 -15.05
N MET A 184 -5.38 -5.70 -16.35
CA MET A 184 -6.41 -5.03 -17.12
C MET A 184 -7.70 -5.86 -17.16
N ALA A 185 -7.59 -7.16 -17.42
CA ALA A 185 -8.74 -8.06 -17.44
C ALA A 185 -9.42 -8.10 -16.05
N ALA A 186 -8.65 -8.24 -14.98
CA ALA A 186 -9.19 -8.33 -13.63
C ALA A 186 -9.89 -7.04 -13.18
N TYR A 187 -9.25 -5.88 -13.39
CA TYR A 187 -9.85 -4.59 -13.06
C TYR A 187 -11.00 -4.20 -13.98
N SER A 188 -11.05 -4.69 -15.22
CA SER A 188 -12.21 -4.51 -16.11
C SER A 188 -13.44 -5.22 -15.56
N VAL A 189 -13.30 -6.48 -15.13
CA VAL A 189 -14.38 -7.24 -14.47
C VAL A 189 -14.80 -6.55 -13.16
N ALA A 190 -13.83 -6.17 -12.33
CA ALA A 190 -14.13 -5.51 -11.06
C ALA A 190 -14.87 -4.17 -11.27
N SER A 191 -14.43 -3.35 -12.23
CA SER A 191 -15.06 -2.06 -12.54
C SER A 191 -16.47 -2.21 -13.09
N HIS A 192 -16.71 -3.26 -13.89
CA HIS A 192 -18.05 -3.56 -14.39
C HIS A 192 -18.99 -3.97 -13.25
N LEU A 193 -18.59 -4.91 -12.40
CA LEU A 193 -19.42 -5.44 -11.31
C LEU A 193 -19.67 -4.41 -10.20
N LEU A 194 -18.66 -3.61 -9.86
CA LEU A 194 -18.76 -2.55 -8.86
C LEU A 194 -19.33 -1.25 -9.40
N ASN A 195 -19.59 -1.17 -10.71
CA ASN A 195 -20.14 0.00 -11.38
C ASN A 195 -19.30 1.28 -11.15
N ILE A 196 -17.97 1.15 -11.13
CA ILE A 196 -17.02 2.25 -10.88
C ILE A 196 -17.12 3.29 -12.00
N LYS A 197 -17.30 4.57 -11.65
CA LYS A 197 -17.60 5.64 -12.62
C LYS A 197 -16.44 6.55 -12.95
N ASP A 198 -15.65 6.94 -11.95
CA ASP A 198 -14.62 7.97 -12.13
C ASP A 198 -13.29 7.36 -12.60
N ARG A 199 -13.29 6.72 -13.79
CA ARG A 199 -12.12 6.07 -14.39
C ARG A 199 -11.46 6.98 -15.42
N HIS A 200 -10.37 7.62 -15.01
CA HIS A 200 -9.49 8.42 -15.86
C HIS A 200 -8.01 8.08 -15.60
N ASN A 201 -7.09 8.63 -16.40
CA ASN A 201 -5.65 8.35 -16.31
C ASN A 201 -4.98 8.74 -14.97
N GLY A 202 -5.65 9.54 -14.14
CA GLY A 202 -5.20 9.86 -12.78
C GLY A 202 -5.46 8.73 -11.79
N ASN A 203 -6.57 8.00 -11.98
CA ASN A 203 -7.04 6.93 -11.08
C ASN A 203 -6.60 5.52 -11.53
N ILE A 204 -5.70 5.46 -12.52
CA ILE A 204 -5.09 4.23 -13.01
C ILE A 204 -3.59 4.37 -12.82
N LEU A 205 -3.04 3.55 -11.95
CA LEU A 205 -1.61 3.44 -11.71
C LEU A 205 -0.99 2.35 -12.60
N LEU A 206 0.28 2.54 -12.94
CA LEU A 206 1.14 1.55 -13.60
C LEU A 206 2.31 1.23 -12.67
N THR A 207 2.49 -0.03 -12.32
CA THR A 207 3.62 -0.50 -11.51
C THR A 207 4.89 -0.64 -12.34
N GLY A 208 6.05 -0.64 -11.70
CA GLY A 208 7.33 -0.92 -12.35
C GLY A 208 7.37 -2.27 -13.08
N GLU A 209 6.55 -3.25 -12.68
CA GLU A 209 6.44 -4.56 -13.35
C GLU A 209 5.42 -4.61 -14.51
N GLY A 210 4.74 -3.50 -14.79
CA GLY A 210 3.78 -3.39 -15.89
C GLY A 210 2.34 -3.75 -15.52
N HIS A 211 2.01 -3.88 -14.23
CA HIS A 211 0.62 -4.09 -13.79
C HIS A 211 -0.14 -2.76 -13.73
N LEU A 212 -1.42 -2.81 -14.08
CA LEU A 212 -2.38 -1.76 -13.76
C LEU A 212 -2.94 -1.94 -12.35
N VAL A 213 -3.10 -0.83 -11.63
CA VAL A 213 -3.78 -0.79 -10.33
C VAL A 213 -4.77 0.37 -10.34
N HIS A 214 -6.05 0.07 -10.14
CA HIS A 214 -7.09 1.11 -10.01
C HIS A 214 -7.10 1.63 -8.56
N ILE A 215 -7.28 2.95 -8.40
CA ILE A 215 -7.38 3.64 -7.10
C ILE A 215 -8.62 4.53 -7.06
N ASP A 216 -8.98 5.06 -5.89
CA ASP A 216 -10.04 6.08 -5.67
C ASP A 216 -11.40 5.62 -6.22
N PHE A 217 -12.10 4.73 -5.51
CA PHE A 217 -13.17 3.87 -6.04
C PHE A 217 -14.60 4.43 -5.93
#